data_AF-A0A8T1WI73-F1
#
_entry.id   AF-A0A8T1WI73-F1
#
_cell.length_a   1.000
_cell.length_b   1.000
_cell.length_c   1.000
_cell.angle_alpha   90.00
_cell.angle_beta   90.00
_cell.angle_gamma   90.00
#
_symmetry.space_group_name_H-M   'P 1'
#
loop_
_entity.id
_entity.type
_entity.pdbx_description
1 polymer ?
#
loop_
_entity_poly.entity_id
_entity_poly.type
_entity_poly.pdbx_seq_one_letter_code
_entity_poly.pdbx_strand_id
1 'polypeptide(L)'
;MQCGFSSRGGDTALFKELPPFGAKRDAFLAAILASSPPVRMKQQDNKPKRSCPFAGPGRKRRRADQDLKKLQKDVEELEVRLQAARNRRTTEKTVQGDAQRFQSVLQACRMQAQNDADMAFGFGFATKMKCTGQLEYEPTVDAPAFKQLEKSLQDQYDQLDLVFQDAGLNQDKTDYCDAQVVTGGQQGAFVRFSTAKVAPFELDIISGAMWRSARKHSVLNMNSEDAGCTKSTMYLKRQCMLQHDKDSPDGVAVLLRGVCRRFVEPHRIVLVWEGTGDWPLDYVRQHPGSAPIRERGYCVVQNFRDTKDSRTPLSLFKTCVNMTPGLSAGIAMDQPEHLQMLSDVVIPSYRKILEAREQLLENAILDEMIHQRMRGSGVRL
;
A
#
# COMPACT_ATOMS: atom_id res chain seq x y z
N MET A 1 -33.11 -33.54 -9.42
CA MET A 1 -33.02 -34.73 -8.56
C MET A 1 -31.91 -34.52 -7.54
N GLN A 2 -32.16 -35.01 -6.33
CA GLN A 2 -31.47 -34.75 -5.08
C GLN A 2 -30.02 -35.26 -5.00
N CYS A 3 -29.33 -34.70 -3.99
CA CYS A 3 -28.01 -34.97 -3.45
C CYS A 3 -27.54 -36.43 -3.38
N GLY A 4 -26.21 -36.60 -3.38
CA GLY A 4 -25.52 -37.78 -2.87
C GLY A 4 -24.06 -37.48 -2.52
N PHE A 5 -23.81 -37.11 -1.26
CA PHE A 5 -22.48 -37.13 -0.63
C PHE A 5 -22.07 -38.57 -0.34
N SER A 6 -20.80 -38.92 -0.58
CA SER A 6 -20.15 -40.08 0.02
C SER A 6 -18.77 -39.69 0.54
N SER A 7 -18.55 -40.04 1.81
CA SER A 7 -17.39 -39.75 2.65
C SER A 7 -16.65 -41.06 2.96
N ARG A 8 -15.32 -40.97 3.02
CA ARG A 8 -14.34 -41.69 3.87
C ARG A 8 -12.97 -41.43 3.24
N GLY A 9 -11.97 -40.84 3.89
CA GLY A 9 -11.43 -41.00 5.25
C GLY A 9 -9.93 -41.23 5.03
N GLY A 10 -8.96 -40.82 5.84
CA GLY A 10 -8.88 -40.09 7.08
C GLY A 10 -7.39 -40.19 7.43
N ASP A 11 -6.71 -39.06 7.61
CA ASP A 11 -5.36 -39.07 8.15
C ASP A 11 -5.28 -38.12 9.33
N THR A 12 -4.79 -38.67 10.43
CA THR A 12 -5.03 -38.21 11.79
C THR A 12 -3.81 -37.43 12.24
N ALA A 13 -3.88 -36.11 12.26
CA ALA A 13 -2.85 -35.27 12.87
C ALA A 13 -3.36 -34.72 14.20
N LEU A 14 -2.62 -35.05 15.25
CA LEU A 14 -2.82 -34.71 16.65
C LEU A 14 -3.11 -33.22 16.88
N PHE A 15 -4.23 -32.99 17.56
CA PHE A 15 -4.58 -31.76 18.25
C PHE A 15 -3.42 -31.26 19.14
N LYS A 16 -2.95 -30.03 18.89
CA LYS A 16 -2.48 -29.15 19.97
C LYS A 16 -3.41 -27.94 19.98
N GLU A 17 -4.34 -27.96 20.92
CA GLU A 17 -5.14 -26.79 21.31
C GLU A 17 -4.21 -25.60 21.58
N LEU A 18 -4.32 -24.56 20.75
CA LEU A 18 -3.76 -23.26 21.05
C LEU A 18 -4.50 -22.71 22.28
N PRO A 19 -3.80 -22.22 23.32
CA PRO A 19 -4.47 -21.71 24.50
C PRO A 19 -5.27 -20.46 24.13
N PRO A 20 -6.46 -20.26 24.72
CA PRO A 20 -7.26 -19.07 24.46
C PRO A 20 -6.47 -17.81 24.84
N PHE A 21 -6.56 -16.79 23.98
CA PHE A 21 -5.83 -15.52 24.07
C PHE A 21 -5.96 -14.75 25.40
N GLY A 22 -6.86 -15.17 26.30
CA GLY A 22 -6.99 -14.64 27.66
C GLY A 22 -5.94 -15.17 28.67
N ALA A 23 -5.46 -16.41 28.51
CA ALA A 23 -4.61 -17.05 29.53
C ALA A 23 -3.21 -16.41 29.65
N LYS A 24 -2.69 -15.81 28.56
CA LYS A 24 -1.40 -15.11 28.58
C LYS A 24 -1.46 -13.71 29.22
N ARG A 25 -2.63 -13.04 29.19
CA ARG A 25 -2.82 -11.76 29.88
C ARG A 25 -2.88 -11.95 31.39
N ASP A 26 -3.55 -13.01 31.84
CA ASP A 26 -3.70 -13.28 33.27
C ASP A 26 -2.39 -13.78 33.89
N ALA A 27 -1.60 -14.59 33.17
CA ALA A 27 -0.25 -14.99 33.60
C ALA A 27 0.74 -13.80 33.67
N PHE A 28 0.62 -12.84 32.74
CA PHE A 28 1.46 -11.63 32.74
C PHE A 28 1.08 -10.67 33.88
N LEU A 29 -0.21 -10.49 34.16
CA LEU A 29 -0.68 -9.70 35.29
C LEU A 29 -0.36 -10.38 36.64
N ALA A 30 -0.43 -11.71 36.72
CA ALA A 30 -0.01 -12.46 37.90
C ALA A 30 1.50 -12.36 38.16
N ALA A 31 2.35 -12.33 37.13
CA ALA A 31 3.79 -12.13 37.26
C ALA A 31 4.16 -10.69 37.72
N ILE A 32 3.37 -9.69 37.32
CA ILE A 32 3.53 -8.30 37.79
C ILE A 32 3.08 -8.15 39.25
N LEU A 33 2.01 -8.86 39.66
CA LEU A 33 1.56 -8.86 41.06
C LEU A 33 2.49 -9.68 41.98
N ALA A 34 3.15 -10.72 41.47
CA ALA A 34 4.11 -11.55 42.21
C ALA A 34 5.51 -10.92 42.37
N SER A 35 5.86 -9.90 41.59
CA SER A 35 7.16 -9.20 41.65
C SER A 35 7.16 -7.97 42.55
N SER A 36 6.05 -7.67 43.22
CA SER A 36 5.99 -6.65 44.28
C SER A 36 6.51 -7.24 45.60
N PRO A 37 7.50 -6.63 46.27
CA PRO A 37 7.99 -7.12 47.56
C PRO A 37 6.86 -7.04 48.61
N PRO A 38 6.74 -8.02 49.52
CA PRO A 38 5.69 -7.99 50.52
C PRO A 38 5.92 -6.80 51.46
N VAL A 39 4.92 -5.93 51.56
CA VAL A 39 4.85 -4.90 52.60
C VAL A 39 4.76 -5.64 53.93
N ARG A 40 5.89 -5.71 54.61
CA ARG A 40 6.05 -6.31 55.93
C ARG A 40 5.22 -5.49 56.94
N MET A 41 4.00 -5.94 57.23
CA MET A 41 3.25 -5.51 58.41
C MET A 41 4.09 -5.83 59.65
N LYS A 42 4.69 -4.81 60.26
CA LYS A 42 5.24 -4.94 61.62
C LYS A 42 4.06 -5.02 62.58
N GLN A 43 3.82 -6.20 63.13
CA GLN A 43 3.12 -6.36 64.39
C GLN A 43 3.82 -5.48 65.43
N GLN A 44 3.07 -4.57 66.04
CA GLN A 44 3.55 -3.70 67.09
C GLN A 44 3.08 -4.29 68.41
N ASP A 45 4.01 -4.96 69.08
CA ASP A 45 3.82 -5.46 70.44
C ASP A 45 3.52 -4.31 71.40
N ASN A 46 2.56 -4.59 72.26
CA ASN A 46 1.94 -3.70 73.22
C ASN A 46 2.73 -3.77 74.54
N LYS A 47 3.49 -2.72 74.92
CA LYS A 47 3.81 -2.42 76.34
C LYS A 47 3.94 -0.91 76.59
N PRO A 48 3.43 -0.39 77.72
CA PRO A 48 3.30 1.03 77.96
C PRO A 48 4.57 1.61 78.59
N LYS A 49 5.07 2.72 78.06
CA LYS A 49 5.96 3.62 78.80
C LYS A 49 5.43 5.03 78.74
N ARG A 50 4.90 5.46 79.89
CA ARG A 50 4.63 6.84 80.26
C ARG A 50 5.93 7.66 80.10
N SER A 51 5.88 8.80 79.41
CA SER A 51 6.26 10.12 79.97
C SER A 51 6.45 11.20 78.90
N CYS A 52 6.02 12.42 79.26
CA CYS A 52 6.41 13.76 78.77
C CYS A 52 5.57 14.39 77.63
N PRO A 53 4.76 15.42 77.94
CA PRO A 53 3.93 16.16 76.98
C PRO A 53 4.65 17.41 76.44
N PHE A 54 5.89 17.27 75.97
CA PHE A 54 6.59 18.36 75.29
C PHE A 54 7.39 17.80 74.10
N ALA A 55 6.67 17.39 73.05
CA ALA A 55 7.26 17.22 71.73
C ALA A 55 7.19 18.57 71.00
N GLY A 56 8.34 19.22 70.85
CA GLY A 56 8.47 20.49 70.14
C GLY A 56 7.99 20.42 68.67
N PRO A 57 7.76 21.57 68.02
CA PRO A 57 7.09 21.70 66.72
C PRO A 57 7.77 20.99 65.52
N GLY A 58 8.97 20.42 65.69
CA GLY A 58 9.77 19.83 64.60
C GLY A 58 9.22 18.54 63.98
N ARG A 59 8.42 17.73 64.70
CA ARG A 59 7.88 16.46 64.14
C ARG A 59 6.74 16.66 63.15
N LYS A 60 5.87 17.67 63.34
CA LYS A 60 4.81 18.02 62.38
C LYS A 60 5.41 18.62 61.10
N ARG A 61 6.46 19.43 61.24
CA ARG A 61 7.18 20.07 60.13
C ARG A 61 7.86 19.05 59.22
N ARG A 62 8.53 18.03 59.78
CA ARG A 62 9.14 16.93 59.00
C ARG A 62 8.15 16.11 58.18
N ARG A 63 6.93 15.91 58.69
CA ARG A 63 5.87 15.18 57.96
C ARG A 63 5.34 16.02 56.80
N ALA A 64 5.06 17.30 57.07
CA ALA A 64 4.67 18.26 56.04
C ALA A 64 5.73 18.38 54.94
N ASP A 65 7.03 18.43 55.27
CA ASP A 65 8.12 18.49 54.29
C ASP A 65 8.23 17.20 53.44
N GLN A 66 7.92 16.03 54.02
CA GLN A 66 7.88 14.77 53.27
C GLN A 66 6.68 14.71 52.32
N ASP A 67 5.52 15.19 52.77
CA ASP A 67 4.31 15.28 51.96
C ASP A 67 4.48 16.29 50.82
N LEU A 68 5.16 17.41 51.08
CA LEU A 68 5.50 18.43 50.07
C LEU A 68 6.42 17.87 48.98
N LYS A 69 7.46 17.11 49.37
CA LYS A 69 8.35 16.44 48.41
C LYS A 69 7.63 15.38 47.58
N LYS A 70 6.69 14.65 48.19
CA LYS A 70 5.87 13.66 47.47
C LYS A 70 4.98 14.34 46.44
N LEU A 71 4.30 15.42 46.82
CA LEU A 71 3.47 16.21 45.91
C LEU A 71 4.28 16.84 44.78
N GLN A 72 5.50 17.33 45.04
CA GLN A 72 6.39 17.84 43.99
C GLN A 72 6.72 16.76 42.95
N LYS A 73 7.03 15.54 43.41
CA LYS A 73 7.28 14.41 42.52
C LYS A 73 6.04 14.00 41.73
N ASP A 74 4.88 14.00 42.37
CA ASP A 74 3.60 13.66 41.72
C ASP A 74 3.24 14.72 40.65
N VAL A 75 3.53 16.00 40.90
CA VAL A 75 3.35 17.10 39.92
C VAL A 75 4.28 16.91 38.72
N GLU A 76 5.57 16.64 38.96
CA GLU A 76 6.54 16.39 37.89
C GLU A 76 6.13 15.18 37.03
N GLU A 77 5.67 14.10 37.65
CA GLU A 77 5.15 12.94 36.93
C GLU A 77 3.88 13.28 36.12
N LEU A 78 2.97 14.08 36.67
CA LEU A 78 1.77 14.53 35.98
C LEU A 78 2.08 15.46 34.82
N GLU A 79 3.09 16.33 34.93
CA GLU A 79 3.55 17.20 33.85
C GLU A 79 4.13 16.38 32.69
N VAL A 80 4.95 15.37 32.99
CA VAL A 80 5.47 14.44 31.99
C VAL A 80 4.32 13.69 31.30
N ARG A 81 3.34 13.19 32.05
CA ARG A 81 2.16 12.50 31.50
C ARG A 81 1.29 13.43 30.66
N LEU A 82 1.11 14.68 31.07
CA LEU A 82 0.35 15.68 30.33
C LEU A 82 1.05 16.03 29.01
N GLN A 83 2.38 16.19 29.04
CA GLN A 83 3.17 16.46 27.85
C GLN A 83 3.11 15.28 26.87
N ALA A 84 3.20 14.04 27.37
CA ALA A 84 3.03 12.84 26.55
C ALA A 84 1.62 12.76 25.93
N ALA A 85 0.57 13.10 26.69
CA ALA A 85 -0.81 13.11 26.20
C ALA A 85 -1.06 14.21 25.16
N ARG A 86 -0.44 15.39 25.32
CA ARG A 86 -0.48 16.47 24.33
C ARG A 86 0.20 16.06 23.04
N ASN A 87 1.38 15.45 23.12
CA ASN A 87 2.10 14.96 21.95
C ASN A 87 1.28 13.91 21.19
N ARG A 88 0.68 12.93 21.89
CA ARG A 88 -0.21 11.93 21.28
C ARG A 88 -1.39 12.55 20.55
N ARG A 89 -2.10 13.50 21.19
CA ARG A 89 -3.23 14.19 20.54
C ARG A 89 -2.83 14.98 19.31
N THR A 90 -1.63 15.56 19.29
CA THR A 90 -1.13 16.27 18.11
C THR A 90 -0.83 15.29 16.98
N THR A 91 -0.15 14.17 17.28
CA THR A 91 0.13 13.10 16.32
C THR A 91 -1.16 12.51 15.75
N GLU A 92 -2.11 12.11 16.61
CA GLU A 92 -3.40 11.55 16.20
C GLU A 92 -4.16 12.49 15.23
N LYS A 93 -4.16 13.80 15.49
CA LYS A 93 -4.77 14.79 14.59
C LYS A 93 -4.06 14.90 13.25
N THR A 94 -2.72 14.85 13.25
CA THR A 94 -1.92 14.87 12.02
C THR A 94 -2.15 13.61 11.20
N VAL A 95 -2.11 12.42 11.83
CA VAL A 95 -2.37 11.15 11.15
C VAL A 95 -3.79 11.11 10.62
N GLN A 96 -4.78 11.59 11.37
CA GLN A 96 -6.17 11.65 10.92
C GLN A 96 -6.32 12.60 9.72
N GLY A 97 -5.65 13.75 9.71
CA GLY A 97 -5.65 14.67 8.57
C GLY A 97 -4.99 14.06 7.33
N ASP A 98 -3.84 13.41 7.50
CA ASP A 98 -3.13 12.72 6.42
C ASP A 98 -3.93 11.52 5.88
N ALA A 99 -4.56 10.75 6.77
CA ALA A 99 -5.44 9.64 6.43
C ALA A 99 -6.66 10.10 5.63
N GLN A 100 -7.36 11.14 6.10
CA GLN A 100 -8.51 11.71 5.40
C GLN A 100 -8.12 12.26 4.02
N ARG A 101 -6.99 12.97 3.96
CA ARG A 101 -6.45 13.47 2.69
C ARG A 101 -6.14 12.33 1.73
N PHE A 102 -5.47 11.28 2.20
CA PHE A 102 -5.14 10.12 1.37
C PHE A 102 -6.39 9.34 0.95
N GLN A 103 -7.38 9.25 1.83
CA GLN A 103 -8.68 8.69 1.51
C GLN A 103 -9.36 9.48 0.39
N SER A 104 -9.37 10.82 0.47
CA SER A 104 -9.90 11.67 -0.59
C SER A 104 -9.14 11.51 -1.90
N VAL A 105 -7.80 11.39 -1.85
CA VAL A 105 -6.97 11.08 -3.03
C VAL A 105 -7.45 9.81 -3.72
N LEU A 106 -7.51 8.70 -2.97
CA LEU A 106 -7.86 7.41 -3.53
C LEU A 106 -9.36 7.31 -3.87
N GLN A 107 -10.23 8.00 -3.15
CA GLN A 107 -11.66 8.08 -3.46
C GLN A 107 -11.91 8.87 -4.74
N ALA A 108 -11.17 9.95 -5.00
CA ALA A 108 -11.18 10.65 -6.29
C ALA A 108 -10.68 9.72 -7.40
N CYS A 109 -9.59 8.96 -7.18
CA CYS A 109 -9.15 7.94 -8.13
C CYS A 109 -10.25 6.88 -8.41
N ARG A 110 -10.97 6.45 -7.35
CA ARG A 110 -12.03 5.43 -7.42
C ARG A 110 -13.27 5.91 -8.16
N MET A 111 -13.90 6.99 -7.69
CA MET A 111 -15.16 7.52 -8.26
C MET A 111 -15.04 7.65 -9.78
N GLN A 112 -13.84 7.92 -10.22
CA GLN A 112 -13.53 8.12 -11.59
C GLN A 112 -13.25 6.87 -12.41
N ALA A 113 -12.57 5.90 -11.81
CA ALA A 113 -12.45 4.56 -12.37
C ALA A 113 -13.83 3.91 -12.63
N GLN A 114 -14.85 4.29 -11.85
CA GLN A 114 -16.22 3.75 -11.98
C GLN A 114 -17.11 4.52 -12.98
N ASN A 115 -16.81 5.79 -13.27
CA ASN A 115 -17.68 6.66 -14.07
C ASN A 115 -17.38 6.65 -15.58
N ASP A 116 -16.33 5.96 -16.04
CA ASP A 116 -15.98 5.89 -17.46
C ASP A 116 -15.88 4.46 -17.99
N ALA A 117 -16.78 4.13 -18.90
CA ALA A 117 -16.73 2.95 -19.76
C ALA A 117 -15.88 3.17 -21.04
N ASP A 118 -15.19 4.32 -21.18
CA ASP A 118 -14.38 4.64 -22.37
C ASP A 118 -12.86 4.47 -22.13
N MET A 119 -12.38 3.30 -22.58
CA MET A 119 -11.03 2.83 -22.96
C MET A 119 -9.77 3.61 -22.54
N ALA A 120 -8.97 3.04 -21.62
CA ALA A 120 -7.53 3.32 -21.51
C ALA A 120 -6.72 2.57 -20.41
N PHE A 121 -5.86 1.60 -20.78
CA PHE A 121 -4.83 1.04 -19.88
C PHE A 121 -3.57 1.93 -19.85
N GLY A 122 -3.41 2.70 -18.77
CA GLY A 122 -2.19 3.45 -18.46
C GLY A 122 -1.47 2.83 -17.26
N PHE A 123 -0.17 2.58 -17.40
CA PHE A 123 0.70 2.20 -16.29
C PHE A 123 0.82 3.38 -15.32
N GLY A 124 0.01 3.36 -14.27
CA GLY A 124 -0.07 4.44 -13.28
C GLY A 124 -1.28 5.35 -13.52
N PHE A 125 -2.24 5.24 -12.61
CA PHE A 125 -3.37 6.15 -12.35
C PHE A 125 -4.51 6.20 -13.40
N ALA A 126 -5.74 6.15 -12.88
CA ALA A 126 -6.99 6.03 -13.63
C ALA A 126 -7.20 7.18 -14.63
N THR A 127 -7.74 6.86 -15.80
CA THR A 127 -7.70 7.71 -17.00
C THR A 127 -8.71 8.86 -17.05
N LYS A 128 -9.43 9.18 -15.97
CA LYS A 128 -10.27 10.39 -16.01
C LYS A 128 -10.43 11.11 -14.70
N MET A 129 -9.45 11.14 -13.77
CA MET A 129 -9.49 12.24 -12.75
C MET A 129 -9.69 13.54 -13.54
N LYS A 130 -10.22 14.67 -13.05
CA LYS A 130 -10.21 15.87 -13.93
C LYS A 130 -8.74 16.05 -14.34
N CYS A 131 -8.41 15.62 -15.55
CA CYS A 131 -7.09 15.21 -15.98
C CYS A 131 -7.06 15.95 -17.28
N THR A 132 -6.21 16.96 -17.33
CA THR A 132 -6.01 17.77 -18.51
C THR A 132 -5.28 16.91 -19.55
N GLY A 133 -5.99 15.99 -20.22
CA GLY A 133 -5.50 15.19 -21.34
C GLY A 133 -4.17 14.46 -21.12
N GLN A 134 -3.58 14.00 -22.22
CA GLN A 134 -2.13 13.71 -22.25
C GLN A 134 -1.39 15.04 -22.19
N LEU A 135 -0.34 15.10 -21.38
CA LEU A 135 0.51 16.29 -21.33
C LEU A 135 1.66 16.18 -22.32
N GLU A 136 2.14 17.32 -22.79
CA GLU A 136 3.33 17.40 -23.62
C GLU A 136 4.58 17.17 -22.80
N TYR A 137 5.56 16.52 -23.43
CA TYR A 137 6.90 16.39 -22.87
C TYR A 137 7.63 17.74 -22.92
N GLU A 138 8.10 18.19 -21.76
CA GLU A 138 8.90 19.40 -21.63
C GLU A 138 10.35 19.02 -21.29
N PRO A 139 11.30 19.12 -22.24
CA PRO A 139 12.65 18.58 -22.04
C PRO A 139 13.37 19.11 -20.81
N THR A 140 13.21 20.39 -20.49
CA THR A 140 13.89 21.03 -19.35
C THR A 140 13.34 20.57 -17.99
N VAL A 141 12.04 20.27 -17.92
CA VAL A 141 11.34 19.93 -16.68
C VAL A 141 11.26 18.42 -16.48
N ASP A 142 10.97 17.68 -17.54
CA ASP A 142 10.62 16.26 -17.46
C ASP A 142 11.82 15.33 -17.69
N ALA A 143 12.86 15.74 -18.44
CA ALA A 143 14.02 14.88 -18.70
C ALA A 143 14.72 14.42 -17.41
N PRO A 144 14.97 15.28 -16.40
CA PRO A 144 15.62 14.84 -15.17
C PRO A 144 14.77 13.80 -14.42
N ALA A 145 13.46 14.02 -14.36
CA ALA A 145 12.51 13.13 -13.68
C ALA A 145 12.43 11.77 -14.39
N PHE A 146 12.23 11.74 -15.72
CA PHE A 146 12.18 10.48 -16.46
C PHE A 146 13.51 9.74 -16.45
N LYS A 147 14.64 10.44 -16.57
CA LYS A 147 15.97 9.81 -16.44
C LYS A 147 16.16 9.17 -15.07
N GLN A 148 15.61 9.74 -14.01
CA GLN A 148 15.67 9.14 -12.68
C GLN A 148 14.81 7.88 -12.58
N LEU A 149 13.60 7.89 -13.12
CA LEU A 149 12.69 6.75 -13.10
C LEU A 149 13.22 5.59 -13.95
N GLU A 150 13.79 5.90 -15.11
CA GLU A 150 14.30 4.89 -16.03
C GLU A 150 15.51 4.12 -15.49
N LYS A 151 16.36 4.78 -14.68
CA LYS A 151 17.57 4.18 -14.09
C LYS A 151 17.27 2.89 -13.34
N SER A 152 16.14 2.81 -12.63
CA SER A 152 15.81 1.62 -11.83
C SER A 152 15.17 0.49 -12.61
N LEU A 153 14.73 0.70 -13.86
CA LEU A 153 13.93 -0.32 -14.57
C LEU A 153 14.72 -1.57 -14.94
N GLN A 154 16.03 -1.43 -15.20
CA GLN A 154 16.86 -2.61 -15.47
C GLN A 154 17.08 -3.42 -14.19
N ASP A 155 17.50 -2.76 -13.10
CA ASP A 155 17.67 -3.41 -11.80
C ASP A 155 16.38 -4.07 -11.30
N GLN A 156 15.22 -3.46 -11.56
CA GLN A 156 13.91 -4.04 -11.26
C GLN A 156 13.70 -5.35 -12.02
N TYR A 157 13.95 -5.35 -13.33
CA TYR A 157 13.83 -6.56 -14.13
C TYR A 157 14.78 -7.66 -13.65
N ASP A 158 16.03 -7.32 -13.32
CA ASP A 158 17.02 -8.27 -12.82
C ASP A 158 16.64 -8.85 -11.44
N GLN A 159 15.85 -8.13 -10.64
CA GLN A 159 15.35 -8.55 -9.33
C GLN A 159 13.96 -9.21 -9.37
N LEU A 160 13.36 -9.38 -10.54
CA LEU A 160 11.97 -9.83 -10.71
C LEU A 160 11.68 -11.12 -9.93
N ASP A 161 12.51 -12.14 -10.08
CA ASP A 161 12.28 -13.45 -9.46
C ASP A 161 12.35 -13.37 -7.93
N LEU A 162 13.27 -12.57 -7.39
CA LEU A 162 13.39 -12.34 -5.94
C LEU A 162 12.14 -11.62 -5.40
N VAL A 163 11.68 -10.58 -6.10
CA VAL A 163 10.47 -9.84 -5.72
C VAL A 163 9.24 -10.75 -5.78
N PHE A 164 9.14 -11.59 -6.81
CA PHE A 164 8.00 -12.51 -6.94
C PHE A 164 8.03 -13.59 -5.88
N GLN A 165 9.21 -14.11 -5.52
CA GLN A 165 9.35 -15.06 -4.43
C GLN A 165 8.92 -14.43 -3.09
N ASP A 166 9.39 -13.22 -2.77
CA ASP A 166 9.05 -12.49 -1.55
C ASP A 166 7.57 -12.06 -1.52
N ALA A 167 6.99 -11.77 -2.68
CA ALA A 167 5.56 -11.50 -2.85
C ALA A 167 4.69 -12.77 -2.83
N GLY A 168 5.30 -13.95 -2.71
CA GLY A 168 4.63 -15.24 -2.74
C GLY A 168 4.08 -15.64 -4.11
N LEU A 169 4.47 -14.99 -5.21
CA LEU A 169 4.01 -15.23 -6.58
C LEU A 169 4.81 -16.35 -7.29
N ASN A 170 5.15 -17.42 -6.57
CA ASN A 170 5.88 -18.57 -7.10
C ASN A 170 5.16 -19.23 -8.30
N GLN A 171 5.85 -20.12 -9.01
CA GLN A 171 5.42 -20.61 -10.32
C GLN A 171 4.01 -21.23 -10.33
N ASP A 172 3.58 -21.86 -9.24
CA ASP A 172 2.34 -22.65 -9.18
C ASP A 172 1.07 -21.84 -8.82
N LYS A 173 1.19 -20.57 -8.44
CA LYS A 173 0.00 -19.76 -8.12
C LYS A 173 -0.75 -19.33 -9.37
N THR A 174 -2.02 -19.73 -9.45
CA THR A 174 -2.95 -19.46 -10.55
C THR A 174 -4.16 -18.62 -10.15
N ASP A 175 -4.49 -18.59 -8.85
CA ASP A 175 -5.49 -17.73 -8.23
C ASP A 175 -4.95 -17.24 -6.89
N TYR A 176 -4.54 -15.97 -6.85
CA TYR A 176 -3.98 -15.34 -5.67
C TYR A 176 -4.24 -13.84 -5.70
N CYS A 177 -4.63 -13.30 -4.56
CA CYS A 177 -4.77 -11.86 -4.36
C CYS A 177 -4.40 -11.55 -2.92
N ASP A 178 -3.45 -10.66 -2.73
CA ASP A 178 -2.96 -10.27 -1.41
C ASP A 178 -2.58 -8.79 -1.40
N ALA A 179 -2.73 -8.17 -0.22
CA ALA A 179 -2.29 -6.82 0.01
C ALA A 179 -1.76 -6.71 1.45
N GLN A 180 -0.50 -6.31 1.58
CA GLN A 180 0.18 -6.27 2.88
C GLN A 180 1.00 -5.00 3.04
N VAL A 181 1.10 -4.53 4.27
CA VAL A 181 2.03 -3.46 4.64
C VAL A 181 3.39 -4.08 4.92
N VAL A 182 4.38 -3.73 4.11
CA VAL A 182 5.77 -4.18 4.28
C VAL A 182 6.51 -3.13 5.08
N THR A 183 7.13 -3.55 6.18
CA THR A 183 7.92 -2.69 7.08
C THR A 183 9.32 -3.26 7.24
N GLY A 184 10.30 -2.39 7.53
CA GLY A 184 11.70 -2.78 7.62
C GLY A 184 12.38 -2.89 6.25
N GLY A 185 13.62 -2.40 6.18
CA GLY A 185 14.41 -2.29 4.95
C GLY A 185 14.81 -0.85 4.61
N GLN A 186 15.76 -0.67 3.69
CA GLN A 186 16.26 0.66 3.32
C GLN A 186 15.24 1.55 2.58
N GLN A 187 14.17 0.96 2.04
CA GLN A 187 13.13 1.67 1.29
C GLN A 187 12.03 2.31 2.15
N GLY A 188 12.03 2.09 3.47
CA GLY A 188 10.92 2.50 4.34
C GLY A 188 9.69 1.60 4.18
N ALA A 189 8.60 1.92 4.88
CA ALA A 189 7.38 1.11 4.80
C ALA A 189 6.56 1.46 3.55
N PHE A 190 6.00 0.42 2.92
CA PHE A 190 5.19 0.54 1.71
C PHE A 190 4.07 -0.51 1.73
N VAL A 191 3.10 -0.34 0.84
CA VAL A 191 2.03 -1.32 0.62
C VAL A 191 2.37 -2.15 -0.60
N ARG A 192 2.37 -3.47 -0.45
CA ARG A 192 2.52 -4.41 -1.56
C ARG A 192 1.17 -5.00 -1.93
N PHE A 193 0.86 -5.00 -3.21
CA PHE A 193 -0.26 -5.72 -3.80
C PHE A 193 0.30 -6.82 -4.70
N SER A 194 -0.20 -8.03 -4.52
CA SER A 194 0.25 -9.20 -5.28
C SER A 194 -0.96 -9.92 -5.85
N THR A 195 -0.97 -10.18 -7.14
CA THR A 195 -2.04 -10.94 -7.80
C THR A 195 -1.49 -12.00 -8.75
N ALA A 196 -2.14 -13.16 -8.80
CA ALA A 196 -1.96 -14.16 -9.83
C ALA A 196 -3.33 -14.58 -10.35
N LYS A 197 -3.53 -14.57 -11.67
CA LYS A 197 -4.79 -14.98 -12.29
C LYS A 197 -4.58 -15.63 -13.65
N VAL A 198 -5.38 -16.64 -13.97
CA VAL A 198 -5.46 -17.21 -15.32
C VAL A 198 -6.58 -16.51 -16.09
N ALA A 199 -6.30 -16.11 -17.34
CA ALA A 199 -7.29 -15.51 -18.22
C ALA A 199 -7.33 -16.23 -19.59
N PRO A 200 -8.49 -16.30 -20.25
CA PRO A 200 -8.71 -17.03 -21.50
C PRO A 200 -8.28 -16.24 -22.74
N PHE A 201 -7.06 -15.73 -22.71
CA PHE A 201 -6.50 -14.92 -23.78
C PHE A 201 -5.13 -15.44 -24.19
N GLU A 202 -4.84 -15.37 -25.49
CA GLU A 202 -3.54 -15.71 -26.03
C GLU A 202 -2.51 -14.62 -25.73
N LEU A 203 -1.27 -15.05 -25.46
CA LEU A 203 -0.17 -14.16 -25.05
C LEU A 203 0.06 -13.00 -26.04
N ASP A 204 -0.01 -13.28 -27.35
CA ASP A 204 0.23 -12.27 -28.39
C ASP A 204 -0.86 -11.20 -28.45
N ILE A 205 -2.12 -11.60 -28.23
CA ILE A 205 -3.25 -10.67 -28.16
C ILE A 205 -3.09 -9.77 -26.93
N ILE A 206 -2.76 -10.35 -25.77
CA ILE A 206 -2.48 -9.60 -24.55
C ILE A 206 -1.33 -8.61 -24.77
N SER A 207 -0.20 -9.08 -25.33
CA SER A 207 0.98 -8.27 -25.64
C SER A 207 0.63 -7.04 -26.46
N GLY A 208 -0.11 -7.26 -27.54
CA GLY A 208 -0.51 -6.21 -28.47
C GLY A 208 -1.46 -5.22 -27.79
N ALA A 209 -2.47 -5.71 -27.08
CA ALA A 209 -3.46 -4.88 -26.41
C ALA A 209 -2.77 -4.01 -25.34
N MET A 210 -1.97 -4.62 -24.46
CA MET A 210 -1.20 -3.90 -23.43
C MET A 210 -0.33 -2.80 -24.03
N TRP A 211 0.44 -3.12 -25.08
CA TRP A 211 1.38 -2.17 -25.65
C TRP A 211 0.70 -1.06 -26.46
N ARG A 212 -0.37 -1.38 -27.21
CA ARG A 212 -1.17 -0.36 -27.92
C ARG A 212 -1.86 0.57 -26.95
N SER A 213 -2.46 0.05 -25.88
CA SER A 213 -3.07 0.88 -24.85
C SER A 213 -2.03 1.78 -24.20
N ALA A 214 -0.88 1.25 -23.80
CA ALA A 214 0.18 2.06 -23.21
C ALA A 214 0.67 3.18 -24.18
N ARG A 215 0.77 2.90 -25.49
CA ARG A 215 1.09 3.91 -26.52
C ARG A 215 0.04 5.01 -26.63
N LYS A 216 -1.26 4.67 -26.62
CA LYS A 216 -2.37 5.65 -26.64
C LYS A 216 -2.30 6.62 -25.46
N HIS A 217 -1.55 6.28 -24.42
CA HIS A 217 -1.47 7.03 -23.17
C HIS A 217 -0.08 7.57 -22.88
N SER A 218 0.87 7.43 -23.81
CA SER A 218 2.19 8.00 -23.64
C SER A 218 2.14 9.53 -23.58
N VAL A 219 3.16 10.13 -23.00
CA VAL A 219 3.39 11.58 -23.10
C VAL A 219 3.42 12.01 -24.57
N LEU A 220 2.85 13.17 -24.87
CA LEU A 220 2.82 13.71 -26.23
C LEU A 220 4.22 14.20 -26.64
N ASN A 221 4.48 14.20 -27.95
CA ASN A 221 5.70 14.73 -28.57
C ASN A 221 7.00 14.08 -28.07
N MET A 222 6.93 12.86 -27.52
CA MET A 222 8.07 12.03 -27.19
C MET A 222 8.04 10.78 -28.05
N ASN A 223 9.13 10.50 -28.76
CA ASN A 223 9.21 9.31 -29.61
C ASN A 223 9.17 8.06 -28.72
N SER A 224 8.14 7.23 -28.88
CA SER A 224 8.10 5.90 -28.28
C SER A 224 8.88 4.92 -29.15
N GLU A 225 9.69 4.04 -28.55
CA GLU A 225 10.39 2.98 -29.28
C GLU A 225 9.39 2.04 -30.01
N ASP A 226 9.83 1.50 -31.15
CA ASP A 226 8.98 0.69 -32.00
C ASP A 226 8.58 -0.64 -31.36
N ALA A 227 7.34 -1.06 -31.61
CA ALA A 227 6.71 -2.23 -31.00
C ALA A 227 7.38 -3.57 -31.39
N GLY A 228 8.27 -3.56 -32.39
CA GLY A 228 9.04 -4.72 -32.86
C GLY A 228 10.35 -4.96 -32.10
N CYS A 229 10.73 -4.10 -31.15
CA CYS A 229 11.93 -4.32 -30.35
C CYS A 229 11.67 -5.31 -29.22
N THR A 230 12.67 -6.15 -28.91
CA THR A 230 12.67 -7.08 -27.76
C THR A 230 12.57 -6.34 -26.42
N LYS A 231 13.02 -5.08 -26.41
CA LYS A 231 12.92 -4.13 -25.31
C LYS A 231 12.31 -2.84 -25.85
N SER A 232 11.29 -2.34 -25.16
CA SER A 232 10.64 -1.09 -25.55
C SER A 232 10.26 -0.28 -24.31
N THR A 233 10.52 1.03 -24.32
CA THR A 233 10.22 1.93 -23.19
C THR A 233 9.14 2.94 -23.55
N MET A 234 8.25 3.23 -22.59
CA MET A 234 7.17 4.21 -22.68
C MET A 234 7.19 5.15 -21.49
N TYR A 235 6.79 6.39 -21.76
CA TYR A 235 6.77 7.48 -20.80
C TYR A 235 5.35 7.99 -20.64
N LEU A 236 4.95 8.28 -19.41
CA LEU A 236 3.63 8.77 -19.04
C LEU A 236 3.77 10.12 -18.32
N LYS A 237 2.98 11.11 -18.72
CA LYS A 237 2.81 12.39 -18.01
C LYS A 237 1.34 12.75 -17.99
N ARG A 238 0.77 12.94 -16.80
CA ARG A 238 -0.65 13.31 -16.60
C ARG A 238 -0.81 14.19 -15.39
N GLN A 239 -1.79 15.06 -15.39
CA GLN A 239 -2.21 15.76 -14.18
C GLN A 239 -3.51 15.14 -13.70
N CYS A 240 -3.66 14.92 -12.40
CA CYS A 240 -4.82 14.30 -11.80
C CYS A 240 -5.36 15.22 -10.70
N MET A 241 -6.62 15.62 -10.82
CA MET A 241 -7.25 16.47 -9.80
C MET A 241 -7.80 15.63 -8.66
N LEU A 242 -7.33 15.91 -7.45
CA LEU A 242 -7.81 15.35 -6.21
C LEU A 242 -8.88 16.26 -5.64
N GLN A 243 -10.11 15.78 -5.59
CA GLN A 243 -11.20 16.52 -4.95
C GLN A 243 -11.31 16.11 -3.48
N HIS A 244 -11.33 17.10 -2.59
CA HIS A 244 -11.53 16.87 -1.16
C HIS A 244 -13.00 16.56 -0.84
N ASP A 245 -13.92 17.09 -1.65
CA ASP A 245 -15.36 16.89 -1.55
C ASP A 245 -15.98 16.90 -2.97
N LYS A 246 -17.08 16.16 -3.17
CA LYS A 246 -17.78 16.09 -4.47
C LYS A 246 -18.36 17.45 -4.89
N ASP A 247 -18.68 18.29 -3.91
CA ASP A 247 -19.37 19.57 -4.11
C ASP A 247 -18.42 20.79 -4.07
N SER A 248 -17.13 20.59 -3.77
CA SER A 248 -16.14 21.67 -3.78
C SER A 248 -15.45 21.80 -5.15
N PRO A 249 -15.39 23.01 -5.75
CA PRO A 249 -14.67 23.24 -7.00
C PRO A 249 -13.14 23.18 -6.82
N ASP A 250 -12.63 23.30 -5.59
CA ASP A 250 -11.21 23.36 -5.29
C ASP A 250 -10.62 21.95 -5.13
N GLY A 251 -9.91 21.51 -6.17
CA GLY A 251 -9.14 20.25 -6.15
C GLY A 251 -7.63 20.49 -6.19
N VAL A 252 -6.85 19.53 -5.71
CA VAL A 252 -5.39 19.56 -5.74
C VAL A 252 -4.89 18.81 -6.97
N ALA A 253 -4.15 19.49 -7.84
CA ALA A 253 -3.72 18.93 -9.11
C ALA A 253 -2.37 18.18 -8.99
N VAL A 254 -2.40 16.87 -8.80
CA VAL A 254 -1.19 16.05 -8.67
C VAL A 254 -0.64 15.71 -10.05
N LEU A 255 0.65 15.99 -10.29
CA LEU A 255 1.33 15.64 -11.52
C LEU A 255 1.92 14.24 -11.43
N LEU A 256 1.46 13.38 -12.32
CA LEU A 256 1.84 11.99 -12.42
C LEU A 256 2.88 11.83 -13.52
N ARG A 257 3.97 11.16 -13.21
CA ARG A 257 5.01 10.77 -14.16
C ARG A 257 5.29 9.28 -14.03
N GLY A 258 5.46 8.58 -15.14
CA GLY A 258 5.77 7.16 -15.12
C GLY A 258 6.67 6.75 -16.27
N VAL A 259 7.48 5.73 -16.05
CA VAL A 259 8.23 5.05 -17.10
C VAL A 259 7.92 3.56 -17.01
N CYS A 260 7.50 2.98 -18.12
CA CYS A 260 7.22 1.55 -18.24
C CYS A 260 8.14 0.95 -19.30
N ARG A 261 8.66 -0.23 -19.04
CA ARG A 261 9.49 -0.98 -19.98
C ARG A 261 8.95 -2.39 -20.13
N ARG A 262 8.82 -2.80 -21.40
CA ARG A 262 8.44 -4.16 -21.79
C ARG A 262 9.66 -4.94 -22.24
N PHE A 263 9.74 -6.18 -21.80
CA PHE A 263 10.69 -7.20 -22.24
C PHE A 263 9.89 -8.36 -22.84
N VAL A 264 10.19 -8.70 -24.08
CA VAL A 264 9.57 -9.83 -24.78
C VAL A 264 10.54 -11.01 -24.73
N GLU A 265 10.13 -12.08 -24.06
CA GLU A 265 10.89 -13.33 -23.94
C GLU A 265 10.18 -14.46 -24.72
N PRO A 266 10.85 -15.60 -25.00
CA PRO A 266 10.25 -16.65 -25.83
C PRO A 266 8.91 -17.22 -25.36
N HIS A 267 8.62 -17.19 -24.05
CA HIS A 267 7.42 -17.81 -23.47
C HIS A 267 6.64 -16.89 -22.52
N ARG A 268 7.10 -15.65 -22.36
CA ARG A 268 6.49 -14.68 -21.45
C ARG A 268 6.80 -13.25 -21.88
N ILE A 269 6.01 -12.32 -21.38
CA ILE A 269 6.24 -10.89 -21.49
C ILE A 269 6.35 -10.35 -20.07
N VAL A 270 7.38 -9.56 -19.85
CA VAL A 270 7.61 -8.89 -18.57
C VAL A 270 7.46 -7.40 -18.77
N LEU A 271 6.69 -6.77 -17.89
CA LEU A 271 6.59 -5.32 -17.79
C LEU A 271 7.02 -4.88 -16.41
N VAL A 272 7.87 -3.87 -16.38
CA VAL A 272 8.29 -3.20 -15.15
C VAL A 272 8.02 -1.71 -15.30
N TRP A 273 7.60 -1.08 -14.22
CA TRP A 273 7.35 0.35 -14.23
C TRP A 273 7.70 1.01 -12.90
N GLU A 274 8.09 2.29 -13.02
CA GLU A 274 8.33 3.18 -11.90
C GLU A 274 7.56 4.48 -12.17
N GLY A 275 6.85 4.98 -11.17
CA GLY A 275 6.06 6.20 -11.27
C GLY A 275 6.04 7.04 -10.01
N THR A 276 5.75 8.32 -10.19
CA THR A 276 5.61 9.32 -9.13
C THR A 276 4.31 10.10 -9.28
N GLY A 277 3.77 10.55 -8.14
CA GLY A 277 2.73 11.56 -8.07
C GLY A 277 3.22 12.75 -7.26
N ASP A 278 3.54 13.84 -7.95
CA ASP A 278 4.11 15.06 -7.40
C ASP A 278 2.99 16.05 -7.02
N TRP A 279 3.03 16.54 -5.78
CA TRP A 279 2.08 17.55 -5.30
C TRP A 279 2.41 18.94 -5.88
N PRO A 280 1.40 19.82 -6.09
CA PRO A 280 1.64 21.21 -6.44
C PRO A 280 2.57 21.91 -5.45
N LEU A 281 3.38 22.85 -5.93
CA LEU A 281 4.32 23.57 -5.07
C LEU A 281 3.63 24.34 -3.95
N ASP A 282 2.51 24.98 -4.23
CA ASP A 282 1.72 25.73 -3.23
C ASP A 282 1.13 24.80 -2.18
N TYR A 283 0.76 23.58 -2.61
CA TYR A 283 0.32 22.53 -1.72
C TYR A 283 1.44 22.11 -0.75
N VAL A 284 2.64 21.84 -1.28
CA VAL A 284 3.81 21.46 -0.47
C VAL A 284 4.22 22.58 0.49
N ARG A 285 4.10 23.85 0.07
CA ARG A 285 4.36 25.01 0.94
C ARG A 285 3.42 25.08 2.14
N GLN A 286 2.14 24.73 1.95
CA GLN A 286 1.15 24.69 3.04
C GLN A 286 1.27 23.42 3.90
N HIS A 287 1.83 22.35 3.34
CA HIS A 287 1.97 21.04 3.98
C HIS A 287 3.44 20.59 3.95
N PRO A 288 4.34 21.27 4.69
CA PRO A 288 5.76 20.96 4.74
C PRO A 288 5.94 19.59 5.40
N GLY A 289 6.04 18.57 4.55
CA GLY A 289 5.84 17.17 4.93
C GLY A 289 4.89 16.43 3.99
N SER A 290 4.81 16.82 2.72
CA SER A 290 4.21 15.97 1.68
C SER A 290 5.35 15.39 0.87
N ALA A 291 5.47 14.06 0.80
CA ALA A 291 6.39 13.40 -0.12
C ALA A 291 5.64 13.01 -1.40
N PRO A 292 6.31 12.84 -2.55
CA PRO A 292 5.64 12.31 -3.74
C PRO A 292 5.09 10.91 -3.49
N ILE A 293 3.93 10.61 -4.08
CA ILE A 293 3.45 9.23 -4.18
C ILE A 293 4.46 8.47 -5.04
N ARG A 294 4.81 7.24 -4.67
CA ARG A 294 5.70 6.38 -5.46
C ARG A 294 4.99 5.07 -5.76
N GLU A 295 5.12 4.62 -7.00
CA GLU A 295 4.61 3.33 -7.45
C GLU A 295 5.73 2.62 -8.20
N ARG A 296 6.01 1.38 -7.80
CA ARG A 296 6.87 0.45 -8.52
C ARG A 296 6.07 -0.79 -8.81
N GLY A 297 6.10 -1.28 -10.04
CA GLY A 297 5.36 -2.48 -10.36
C GLY A 297 5.99 -3.38 -11.39
N TYR A 298 5.49 -4.60 -11.38
CA TYR A 298 5.97 -5.75 -12.11
C TYR A 298 4.76 -6.51 -12.61
N CYS A 299 4.76 -6.90 -13.87
CA CYS A 299 3.75 -7.77 -14.45
C CYS A 299 4.43 -8.81 -15.35
N VAL A 300 4.13 -10.07 -15.12
CA VAL A 300 4.52 -11.18 -16.00
C VAL A 300 3.25 -11.77 -16.59
N VAL A 301 3.24 -11.89 -17.92
CA VAL A 301 2.21 -12.62 -18.66
C VAL A 301 2.90 -13.77 -19.35
N GLN A 302 2.41 -14.99 -19.16
CA GLN A 302 2.99 -16.18 -19.76
C GLN A 302 1.90 -17.17 -20.19
N ASN A 303 2.22 -18.03 -21.15
CA ASN A 303 1.29 -19.09 -21.54
C ASN A 303 0.99 -20.01 -20.35
N PHE A 304 -0.29 -20.26 -20.10
CA PHE A 304 -0.74 -21.22 -19.10
C PHE A 304 -1.10 -22.52 -19.81
N ARG A 305 -0.34 -23.58 -19.52
CA ARG A 305 -0.60 -24.91 -20.08
C ARG A 305 -1.31 -25.76 -19.03
N ASP A 306 -2.62 -25.91 -19.17
CA ASP A 306 -3.33 -26.94 -18.43
C ASP A 306 -3.16 -28.30 -19.14
N THR A 307 -2.65 -29.29 -18.42
CA THR A 307 -2.46 -30.65 -18.95
C THR A 307 -3.81 -31.34 -19.06
N LYS A 308 -4.45 -31.18 -20.23
CA LYS A 308 -5.39 -32.09 -20.95
C LYS A 308 -6.46 -31.27 -21.70
N ASP A 309 -6.40 -31.30 -23.03
CA ASP A 309 -7.52 -30.98 -23.95
C ASP A 309 -8.09 -29.53 -24.04
N SER A 310 -7.49 -28.49 -23.43
CA SER A 310 -8.07 -27.15 -23.58
C SER A 310 -7.86 -26.57 -24.99
N ARG A 311 -8.94 -26.48 -25.78
CA ARG A 311 -8.98 -25.77 -27.08
C ARG A 311 -8.80 -24.24 -26.97
N THR A 312 -8.89 -23.68 -25.76
CA THR A 312 -8.83 -22.25 -25.51
C THR A 312 -7.42 -21.86 -25.06
N PRO A 313 -6.75 -20.88 -25.69
CA PRO A 313 -5.48 -20.38 -25.20
C PRO A 313 -5.68 -19.69 -23.84
N LEU A 314 -4.87 -20.09 -22.85
CA LEU A 314 -4.88 -19.54 -21.50
C LEU A 314 -3.55 -18.84 -21.23
N SER A 315 -3.61 -17.71 -20.52
CA SER A 315 -2.43 -16.99 -20.05
C SER A 315 -2.50 -16.74 -18.55
N LEU A 316 -1.36 -16.87 -17.87
CA LEU A 316 -1.19 -16.57 -16.46
C LEU A 316 -0.61 -15.16 -16.32
N PHE A 317 -1.34 -14.30 -15.62
CA PHE A 317 -0.91 -12.98 -15.19
C PHE A 317 -0.39 -13.06 -13.76
N LYS A 318 0.78 -12.48 -13.51
CA LYS A 318 1.31 -12.26 -12.17
C LYS A 318 1.73 -10.82 -12.04
N THR A 319 1.16 -10.13 -11.06
CA THR A 319 1.41 -8.71 -10.85
C THR A 319 1.85 -8.47 -9.42
N CYS A 320 2.91 -7.69 -9.24
CA CYS A 320 3.35 -7.17 -7.95
C CYS A 320 3.45 -5.65 -8.04
N VAL A 321 2.82 -4.92 -7.13
CA VAL A 321 2.88 -3.46 -7.07
C VAL A 321 3.27 -3.04 -5.66
N ASN A 322 4.40 -2.35 -5.55
CA ASN A 322 4.85 -1.72 -4.32
C ASN A 322 4.54 -0.23 -4.41
N MET A 323 3.71 0.25 -3.49
CA MET A 323 3.23 1.62 -3.45
C MET A 323 3.63 2.27 -2.12
N THR A 324 4.25 3.44 -2.21
CA THR A 324 4.49 4.31 -1.05
C THR A 324 3.50 5.47 -1.11
N PRO A 325 2.65 5.65 -0.08
CA PRO A 325 1.76 6.80 -0.04
C PRO A 325 2.62 8.06 0.11
N GLY A 326 2.27 9.14 -0.60
CA GLY A 326 3.00 10.42 -0.60
C GLY A 326 2.87 11.20 0.71
N LEU A 327 3.13 10.54 1.83
CA LEU A 327 3.08 11.06 3.18
C LEU A 327 4.44 11.62 3.57
N SER A 328 4.50 12.42 4.63
CA SER A 328 5.70 13.19 4.99
C SER A 328 6.98 12.39 4.96
N ALA A 329 8.02 12.95 4.34
CA ALA A 329 9.37 12.39 4.31
C ALA A 329 9.98 12.21 5.71
N GLY A 330 9.40 12.83 6.74
CA GLY A 330 9.77 12.66 8.15
C GLY A 330 8.85 11.73 8.95
N ILE A 331 7.82 11.13 8.34
CA ILE A 331 6.92 10.21 9.02
C ILE A 331 7.52 8.81 9.04
N ALA A 332 7.74 8.33 10.25
CA ALA A 332 7.97 6.92 10.56
C ALA A 332 6.69 6.14 10.23
N MET A 333 6.62 5.62 9.00
CA MET A 333 5.47 4.85 8.49
C MET A 333 5.27 3.49 9.20
N ASP A 334 6.22 3.10 10.04
CA ASP A 334 6.18 1.93 10.93
C ASP A 334 5.46 2.20 12.26
N GLN A 335 5.03 3.44 12.54
CA GLN A 335 4.22 3.73 13.71
C GLN A 335 2.82 3.11 13.59
N PRO A 336 2.24 2.57 14.68
CA PRO A 336 0.96 1.86 14.65
C PRO A 336 -0.18 2.64 13.99
N GLU A 337 -0.25 3.96 14.20
CA GLU A 337 -1.30 4.82 13.63
C GLU A 337 -1.20 4.92 12.10
N HIS A 338 0.01 5.01 11.55
CA HIS A 338 0.24 5.02 10.11
C HIS A 338 0.01 3.65 9.49
N LEU A 339 0.42 2.57 10.16
CA LEU A 339 0.14 1.20 9.73
C LEU A 339 -1.37 0.95 9.67
N GLN A 340 -2.12 1.45 10.65
CA GLN A 340 -3.58 1.37 10.65
C GLN A 340 -4.19 2.15 9.48
N MET A 341 -3.75 3.39 9.23
CA MET A 341 -4.20 4.14 8.05
C MET A 341 -3.85 3.42 6.74
N LEU A 342 -2.65 2.83 6.61
CA LEU A 342 -2.28 2.03 5.44
C LEU A 342 -3.27 0.87 5.23
N SER A 343 -3.62 0.17 6.30
CA SER A 343 -4.58 -0.94 6.31
C SER A 343 -6.01 -0.49 5.98
N ASP A 344 -6.50 0.53 6.68
CA ASP A 344 -7.92 0.87 6.71
C ASP A 344 -8.32 1.80 5.55
N VAL A 345 -7.36 2.55 5.01
CA VAL A 345 -7.60 3.57 3.97
C VAL A 345 -6.87 3.25 2.67
N VAL A 346 -5.55 3.01 2.75
CA VAL A 346 -4.70 2.90 1.55
C VAL A 346 -4.98 1.62 0.78
N ILE A 347 -4.93 0.47 1.46
CA ILE A 347 -5.17 -0.83 0.84
C ILE A 347 -6.54 -0.90 0.16
N PRO A 348 -7.67 -0.60 0.81
CA PRO A 348 -8.99 -0.80 0.20
C PRO A 348 -9.23 0.13 -0.98
N SER A 349 -8.65 1.33 -0.95
CA SER A 349 -8.91 2.32 -2.00
C SER A 349 -7.96 2.16 -3.19
N TYR A 350 -6.70 1.77 -2.95
CA TYR A 350 -5.76 1.47 -4.04
C TYR A 350 -6.08 0.12 -4.71
N ARG A 351 -6.62 -0.87 -3.97
CA ARG A 351 -7.15 -2.11 -4.57
C ARG A 351 -8.17 -1.83 -5.66
N LYS A 352 -9.09 -0.89 -5.45
CA LYS A 352 -10.08 -0.49 -6.45
C LYS A 352 -9.45 0.15 -7.70
N ILE A 353 -8.33 0.86 -7.54
CA ILE A 353 -7.58 1.40 -8.68
C ILE A 353 -6.98 0.25 -9.48
N LEU A 354 -6.42 -0.77 -8.82
CA LEU A 354 -5.86 -1.95 -9.49
C LEU A 354 -6.93 -2.77 -10.21
N GLU A 355 -8.08 -3.03 -9.55
CA GLU A 355 -9.24 -3.69 -10.16
C GLU A 355 -9.73 -2.96 -11.41
N ALA A 356 -9.78 -1.63 -11.37
CA ALA A 356 -10.16 -0.84 -12.54
C ALA A 356 -9.12 -0.92 -13.68
N ARG A 357 -7.82 -0.90 -13.36
CA ARG A 357 -6.76 -1.09 -14.37
C ARG A 357 -6.87 -2.46 -15.03
N GLU A 358 -7.19 -3.48 -14.24
CA GLU A 358 -7.40 -4.85 -14.69
C GLU A 358 -8.59 -4.95 -15.64
N GLN A 359 -9.74 -4.37 -15.27
CA GLN A 359 -10.93 -4.33 -16.13
C GLN A 359 -10.66 -3.57 -17.45
N LEU A 360 -9.92 -2.46 -17.39
CA LEU A 360 -9.53 -1.69 -18.59
C LEU A 360 -8.62 -2.51 -19.51
N LEU A 361 -7.73 -3.32 -18.95
CA LEU A 361 -6.89 -4.22 -19.73
C LEU A 361 -7.73 -5.32 -20.40
N GLU A 362 -8.64 -5.95 -19.66
CA GLU A 362 -9.54 -6.97 -20.22
C GLU A 362 -10.39 -6.42 -21.35
N ASN A 363 -10.96 -5.23 -21.19
CA ASN A 363 -11.71 -4.55 -22.25
C ASN A 363 -10.83 -4.30 -23.48
N ALA A 364 -9.60 -3.81 -23.30
CA ALA A 364 -8.67 -3.58 -24.41
C ALA A 364 -8.27 -4.87 -25.14
N ILE A 365 -8.14 -5.99 -24.41
CA ILE A 365 -7.89 -7.31 -24.99
C ILE A 365 -9.10 -7.76 -25.80
N LEU A 366 -10.32 -7.64 -25.25
CA LEU A 366 -11.55 -7.99 -25.95
C LEU A 366 -11.75 -7.15 -27.23
N ASP A 367 -11.51 -5.85 -27.15
CA ASP A 367 -11.55 -4.96 -28.30
C ASP A 367 -10.56 -5.42 -29.38
N GLU A 368 -9.32 -5.74 -29.00
CA GLU A 368 -8.34 -6.26 -29.96
C GLU A 368 -8.81 -7.54 -30.64
N MET A 369 -9.36 -8.49 -29.88
CA MET A 369 -9.89 -9.73 -30.43
C MET A 369 -11.01 -9.47 -31.45
N ILE A 370 -11.91 -8.53 -31.15
CA ILE A 370 -12.98 -8.12 -32.07
C ILE A 370 -12.37 -7.51 -33.33
N HIS A 371 -11.40 -6.60 -33.21
CA HIS A 371 -10.75 -5.97 -34.35
C HIS A 371 -10.02 -6.99 -35.25
N GLN A 372 -9.33 -7.97 -34.67
CA GLN A 372 -8.66 -9.03 -35.42
C GLN A 372 -9.66 -9.93 -36.15
N ARG A 373 -10.77 -10.29 -35.50
CA ARG A 373 -11.83 -11.08 -36.11
C ARG A 373 -12.45 -10.34 -37.30
N MET A 374 -12.79 -9.07 -37.13
CA MET A 374 -13.36 -8.23 -38.18
C MET A 374 -12.42 -8.05 -39.38
N ARG A 375 -11.11 -7.91 -39.15
CA ARG A 375 -10.10 -7.84 -40.22
C ARG A 375 -9.90 -9.19 -40.93
N GLY A 376 -9.91 -10.30 -40.19
CA GLY A 376 -9.80 -11.64 -40.75
C GLY A 376 -11.01 -12.07 -41.59
N SER A 377 -12.20 -11.52 -41.31
CA SER A 377 -13.40 -11.75 -42.10
C SER A 377 -13.46 -10.97 -43.42
N GLY A 378 -12.58 -9.97 -43.63
CA GLY A 378 -12.55 -9.12 -44.82
C GLY A 378 -11.73 -9.66 -46.01
N VAL A 379 -11.08 -10.83 -45.88
CA VAL A 379 -10.20 -11.42 -46.93
C VAL A 379 -10.84 -12.63 -47.62
N ARG A 380 -12.18 -12.69 -47.65
CA ARG A 380 -12.90 -13.66 -48.49
C ARG A 380 -13.97 -12.96 -49.31
N LEU A 381 -13.54 -12.24 -50.35
CA LEU A 381 -14.33 -11.99 -51.56
C LEU A 381 -13.42 -12.14 -52.78
#